data_AF-A0A6M0EV35-F1
#
_entry.id   AF-A0A6M0EV35-F1
#
_cell.length_a   1.000
_cell.length_b   1.000
_cell.length_c   1.000
_cell.angle_alpha   90.00
_cell.angle_beta   90.00
_cell.angle_gamma   90.00
#
_symmetry.space_group_name_H-M   'P 1'
#
loop_
_entity.id
_entity.type
_entity.pdbx_description
1 polymer ?
#
loop_
_entity_poly.entity_id
_entity_poly.type
_entity_poly.pdbx_seq_one_letter_code
_entity_poly.pdbx_strand_id
1 'polypeptide(L)'
;MLRHQLLPSILLTAAITSTSFGASAFRWESLATDATNEVRTYISNNNHRNSNNNKSWRYWWDKLVGGRRVPPPKEPFCSIWPNDNDPRLSEIWSKQPLFIWKNAESNDTETNQKMTIKAKEIVVFDDDGNFWKDNNLEGKHSVRYRKIAGQDSLPKLLEPGKDYYYQVTYLIVRKPLQGNQQEQEISTNDFTTSPILFRVMDEDKRKDINPDNALGDGESQSTNMNNEELARKKVEYFANNNLVADAIQEIFSVQNPSDELESLVKRILKNRSCTLNLEN
;
A
#
# COMPACT_ATOMS: atom_id res chain seq x y z
N MET A 1 -46.79 53.63 21.79
CA MET A 1 -46.45 52.67 22.86
C MET A 1 -45.63 51.54 22.26
N LEU A 2 -44.30 51.68 22.24
CA LEU A 2 -43.39 50.61 21.79
C LEU A 2 -42.83 49.91 23.04
N ARG A 3 -43.08 48.60 23.17
CA ARG A 3 -42.49 47.73 24.20
C ARG A 3 -41.21 47.11 23.63
N HIS A 4 -40.07 47.45 24.21
CA HIS A 4 -38.84 46.68 24.06
C HIS A 4 -38.86 45.51 25.06
N GLN A 5 -38.68 44.29 24.56
CA GLN A 5 -38.37 43.11 25.38
C GLN A 5 -36.87 42.86 25.33
N LEU A 6 -36.24 42.89 26.50
CA LEU A 6 -34.86 42.49 26.73
C LEU A 6 -34.80 40.96 26.92
N LEU A 7 -33.91 40.29 26.19
CA LEU A 7 -33.56 38.89 26.42
C LEU A 7 -32.35 38.79 27.36
N PRO A 8 -32.31 37.85 28.31
CA PRO A 8 -31.14 37.62 29.14
C PRO A 8 -30.16 36.65 28.44
N SER A 9 -28.89 37.04 28.38
CA SER A 9 -27.77 36.20 27.96
C SER A 9 -27.44 35.17 29.04
N ILE A 10 -27.52 33.89 28.70
CA ILE A 10 -27.06 32.78 29.54
C ILE A 10 -25.63 32.42 29.10
N LEU A 11 -24.66 32.66 29.98
CA LEU A 11 -23.27 32.26 29.84
C LEU A 11 -23.12 30.80 30.29
N LEU A 12 -22.80 29.90 29.36
CA LEU A 12 -22.51 28.50 29.64
C LEU A 12 -20.98 28.31 29.75
N THR A 13 -20.48 28.11 30.96
CA THR A 13 -19.08 27.72 31.21
C THR A 13 -18.95 26.20 31.12
N ALA A 14 -18.24 25.70 30.11
CA ALA A 14 -17.86 24.29 30.01
C ALA A 14 -16.48 24.08 30.68
N ALA A 15 -16.43 23.19 31.67
CA ALA A 15 -15.19 22.73 32.28
C ALA A 15 -14.62 21.58 31.43
N ILE A 16 -13.37 21.73 30.98
CA ILE A 16 -12.64 20.70 30.24
C ILE A 16 -11.81 19.90 31.26
N THR A 17 -12.18 18.65 31.48
CA THR A 17 -11.35 17.70 32.23
C THR A 17 -10.33 17.08 31.28
N SER A 18 -9.05 17.33 31.52
CA SER A 18 -7.93 16.71 30.82
C SER A 18 -7.74 15.28 31.32
N THR A 19 -8.04 14.29 30.50
CA THR A 19 -7.58 12.90 30.71
C THR A 19 -6.23 12.71 30.03
N SER A 20 -5.28 12.26 30.82
CA SER A 20 -3.94 11.86 30.42
C SER A 20 -3.98 10.62 29.53
N PHE A 21 -3.40 10.70 28.33
CA PHE A 21 -3.19 9.56 27.44
C PHE A 21 -2.13 8.63 28.04
N GLY A 22 -2.54 7.41 28.39
CA GLY A 22 -1.62 6.31 28.64
C GLY A 22 -0.98 5.87 27.33
N ALA A 23 0.35 5.75 27.33
CA ALA A 23 1.11 5.20 26.22
C ALA A 23 0.77 3.70 26.06
N SER A 24 -0.01 3.35 25.06
CA SER A 24 -0.24 1.97 24.67
C SER A 24 0.98 1.46 23.89
N ALA A 25 1.79 0.61 24.52
CA ALA A 25 2.75 -0.23 23.83
C ALA A 25 1.98 -1.24 22.96
N PHE A 26 2.19 -1.18 21.64
CA PHE A 26 1.73 -2.21 20.72
C PHE A 26 2.49 -3.51 21.00
N ARG A 27 1.79 -4.52 21.53
CA ARG A 27 2.29 -5.88 21.69
C ARG A 27 1.86 -6.67 20.44
N TRP A 28 2.82 -7.15 19.66
CA TRP A 28 2.59 -8.16 18.64
C TRP A 28 2.36 -9.50 19.34
N GLU A 29 1.16 -10.05 19.29
CA GLU A 29 0.91 -11.44 19.66
C GLU A 29 1.29 -12.33 18.47
N SER A 30 2.53 -12.81 18.48
CA SER A 30 2.91 -14.03 17.78
C SER A 30 2.33 -15.21 18.56
N LEU A 31 1.47 -16.01 17.94
CA LEU A 31 1.11 -17.33 18.45
C LEU A 31 2.38 -18.19 18.46
N ALA A 32 2.99 -18.33 19.64
CA ALA A 32 4.07 -19.26 19.90
C ALA A 32 3.57 -20.29 20.92
N THR A 33 3.53 -21.55 20.50
CA THR A 33 3.42 -22.70 21.39
C THR A 33 4.74 -22.88 22.14
N ASP A 34 4.66 -22.87 23.46
CA ASP A 34 5.76 -23.19 24.38
C ASP A 34 6.26 -24.62 24.16
N ALA A 35 7.53 -24.76 23.81
CA ALA A 35 8.32 -25.96 24.07
C ALA A 35 9.73 -25.52 24.44
N THR A 36 9.98 -25.41 25.74
CA THR A 36 11.30 -25.20 26.33
C THR A 36 12.21 -26.38 26.01
N ASN A 37 13.29 -26.16 25.27
CA ASN A 37 14.46 -27.03 25.28
C ASN A 37 15.75 -26.22 25.09
N GLU A 38 16.76 -26.62 25.86
CA GLU A 38 17.99 -25.92 26.17
C GLU A 38 18.84 -25.56 24.93
N VAL A 39 19.29 -24.31 24.90
CA VAL A 39 20.21 -23.76 23.90
C VAL A 39 21.62 -24.28 24.17
N ARG A 40 22.09 -25.22 23.35
CA ARG A 40 23.53 -25.43 23.11
C ARG A 40 23.95 -24.56 21.92
N THR A 41 24.73 -23.52 22.19
CA THR A 41 25.36 -22.66 21.18
C THR A 41 26.47 -23.43 20.45
N TYR A 42 26.16 -24.01 19.30
CA TYR A 42 27.17 -24.37 18.31
C TYR A 42 27.43 -23.15 17.41
N ILE A 43 28.52 -22.44 17.68
CA ILE A 43 29.09 -21.47 16.74
C ILE A 43 29.72 -22.26 15.59
N SER A 44 28.92 -22.49 14.55
CA SER A 44 29.39 -22.97 13.26
C SER A 44 29.80 -21.78 12.40
N ASN A 45 31.10 -21.48 12.37
CA ASN A 45 31.72 -20.62 11.36
C ASN A 45 31.60 -21.27 9.98
N ASN A 46 30.51 -20.98 9.27
CA ASN A 46 30.30 -21.41 7.88
C ASN A 46 30.51 -20.21 6.93
N ASN A 47 31.76 -19.77 6.82
CA ASN A 47 32.23 -18.89 5.74
C ASN A 47 32.49 -19.70 4.46
N HIS A 48 31.45 -20.38 3.96
CA HIS A 48 31.50 -21.03 2.65
C HIS A 48 30.61 -20.29 1.65
N ARG A 49 31.27 -19.50 0.81
CA ARG A 49 30.96 -19.25 -0.61
C ARG A 49 29.63 -19.85 -1.09
N ASN A 50 28.55 -19.06 -1.01
CA ASN A 50 27.38 -19.25 -1.87
C ASN A 50 27.07 -17.94 -2.60
N SER A 51 28.05 -17.46 -3.37
CA SER A 51 28.05 -16.18 -4.10
C SER A 51 27.20 -16.19 -5.38
N ASN A 52 26.46 -17.25 -5.67
CA ASN A 52 25.90 -17.44 -7.02
C ASN A 52 24.39 -17.17 -7.16
N ASN A 53 23.66 -16.86 -6.08
CA ASN A 53 22.20 -16.74 -6.17
C ASN A 53 21.59 -15.43 -5.60
N ASN A 54 22.39 -14.44 -5.19
CA ASN A 54 21.83 -13.20 -4.67
C ASN A 54 21.47 -12.25 -5.82
N LYS A 55 20.39 -12.58 -6.53
CA LYS A 55 19.86 -11.73 -7.59
C LYS A 55 19.35 -10.43 -6.98
N SER A 56 19.76 -9.31 -7.56
CA SER A 56 19.40 -7.96 -7.12
C SER A 56 17.88 -7.72 -7.22
N TRP A 57 17.39 -6.72 -6.50
CA TRP A 57 16.00 -6.27 -6.63
C TRP A 57 15.68 -5.85 -8.06
N ARG A 58 16.69 -5.26 -8.74
CA ARG A 58 16.60 -4.91 -10.16
C ARG A 58 16.32 -6.13 -11.04
N TYR A 59 16.99 -7.26 -10.81
CA TYR A 59 16.77 -8.47 -11.60
C TYR A 59 15.31 -8.92 -11.53
N TRP A 60 14.75 -9.00 -10.31
CA TRP A 60 13.38 -9.45 -10.11
C TRP A 60 12.38 -8.46 -10.70
N TRP A 61 12.66 -7.16 -10.57
CA TRP A 61 11.86 -6.14 -11.20
C TRP A 61 11.82 -6.31 -12.73
N ASP A 62 12.99 -6.41 -13.38
CA ASP A 62 13.08 -6.56 -14.83
C ASP A 62 12.30 -7.81 -15.32
N LYS A 63 12.30 -8.88 -14.53
CA LYS A 63 11.49 -10.09 -14.79
C LYS A 63 9.98 -9.85 -14.67
N LEU A 64 9.53 -9.07 -13.70
CA LEU A 64 8.11 -8.76 -13.49
C LEU A 64 7.54 -7.88 -14.60
N VAL A 65 8.31 -6.92 -15.11
CA VAL A 65 7.73 -5.81 -15.88
C VAL A 65 7.69 -6.04 -17.38
N GLY A 66 8.58 -6.86 -17.94
CA GLY A 66 8.42 -7.50 -19.25
C GLY A 66 7.86 -6.60 -20.36
N GLY A 67 8.60 -5.57 -20.78
CA GLY A 67 8.62 -4.93 -22.11
C GLY A 67 7.32 -4.39 -22.76
N ARG A 68 6.13 -4.57 -22.16
CA ARG A 68 4.88 -4.14 -22.79
C ARG A 68 4.68 -2.65 -22.58
N ARG A 69 4.67 -1.88 -23.66
CA ARG A 69 4.21 -0.49 -23.60
C ARG A 69 2.72 -0.49 -23.28
N VAL A 70 2.38 0.01 -22.11
CA VAL A 70 0.99 0.28 -21.73
C VAL A 70 0.75 1.77 -22.02
N PRO A 71 -0.41 2.13 -22.59
CA PRO A 71 -0.75 3.54 -22.81
C PRO A 71 -0.68 4.34 -21.49
N PRO A 72 -0.39 5.64 -21.57
CA PRO A 72 -0.44 6.50 -20.39
C PRO A 72 -1.84 6.49 -19.76
N PRO A 73 -1.94 6.67 -18.44
CA PRO A 73 -3.23 6.80 -17.76
C PRO A 73 -4.03 7.95 -18.39
N LYS A 74 -5.34 7.77 -18.50
CA LYS A 74 -6.26 8.85 -18.91
C LYS A 74 -6.57 9.80 -17.75
N GLU A 75 -6.38 9.32 -16.52
CA GLU A 75 -6.71 10.03 -15.29
C GLU A 75 -5.47 10.61 -14.61
N PRO A 76 -5.66 11.71 -13.85
CA PRO A 76 -4.56 12.31 -13.13
C PRO A 76 -4.11 11.42 -11.96
N PHE A 77 -5.02 10.67 -11.32
CA PHE A 77 -4.68 9.67 -10.31
C PHE A 77 -4.04 8.43 -10.93
N CYS A 78 -3.02 7.89 -10.26
CA CYS A 78 -2.17 6.87 -10.82
C CYS A 78 -2.08 5.63 -9.94
N SER A 79 -2.96 4.65 -10.20
CA SER A 79 -2.92 3.36 -9.51
C SER A 79 -1.82 2.46 -10.06
N ILE A 80 -0.94 1.96 -9.19
CA ILE A 80 0.06 0.94 -9.54
C ILE A 80 -0.58 -0.44 -9.41
N TRP A 81 -1.29 -0.68 -8.32
CA TRP A 81 -2.09 -1.88 -8.11
C TRP A 81 -3.29 -1.59 -7.18
N PRO A 82 -4.50 -2.06 -7.52
CA PRO A 82 -4.91 -2.70 -8.77
C PRO A 82 -4.78 -1.78 -9.98
N ASN A 83 -4.62 -2.35 -11.18
CA ASN A 83 -4.51 -1.56 -12.41
C ASN A 83 -5.24 -2.26 -13.56
N ASP A 84 -6.29 -1.63 -14.07
CA ASP A 84 -7.13 -2.11 -15.17
C ASP A 84 -6.44 -2.08 -16.54
N ASN A 85 -5.35 -1.32 -16.66
CA ASN A 85 -4.55 -1.22 -17.89
C ASN A 85 -3.52 -2.36 -18.02
N ASP A 86 -3.29 -3.16 -16.98
CA ASP A 86 -2.42 -4.33 -17.02
C ASP A 86 -3.16 -5.57 -16.48
N PRO A 87 -3.61 -6.52 -17.33
CA PRO A 87 -4.37 -7.69 -16.89
C PRO A 87 -3.56 -8.64 -15.99
N ARG A 88 -2.24 -8.47 -15.87
CA ARG A 88 -1.43 -9.22 -14.89
C ARG A 88 -1.62 -8.72 -13.45
N LEU A 89 -2.23 -7.55 -13.31
CA LEU A 89 -2.47 -6.84 -12.06
C LEU A 89 -3.93 -6.87 -11.62
N SER A 90 -4.80 -7.59 -12.34
CA SER A 90 -6.22 -7.71 -12.01
C SER A 90 -6.54 -8.86 -11.06
N GLU A 91 -5.65 -9.83 -10.87
CA GLU A 91 -5.85 -10.96 -9.94
C GLU A 91 -4.80 -10.96 -8.82
N ILE A 92 -5.22 -11.31 -7.61
CA ILE A 92 -4.34 -11.32 -6.42
C ILE A 92 -4.53 -12.58 -5.57
N TRP A 93 -3.44 -13.13 -5.03
CA TRP A 93 -3.46 -14.20 -4.05
C TRP A 93 -3.68 -13.70 -2.61
N SER A 94 -3.32 -12.49 -2.23
CA SER A 94 -3.61 -12.00 -0.86
C SER A 94 -5.11 -11.76 -0.59
N LYS A 95 -5.64 -12.23 0.56
CA LYS A 95 -6.98 -11.84 1.09
C LYS A 95 -6.94 -10.50 1.84
N GLN A 96 -5.74 -9.94 2.06
CA GLN A 96 -5.49 -8.65 2.71
C GLN A 96 -4.54 -7.84 1.83
N PRO A 97 -5.00 -7.41 0.65
CA PRO A 97 -4.13 -6.79 -0.33
C PRO A 97 -3.55 -5.46 0.16
N LEU A 98 -2.40 -5.10 -0.40
CA LEU A 98 -1.78 -3.79 -0.28
C LEU A 98 -2.08 -2.98 -1.56
N PHE A 99 -2.94 -1.98 -1.46
CA PHE A 99 -3.21 -1.02 -2.55
C PHE A 99 -2.02 -0.08 -2.69
N ILE A 100 -1.61 0.23 -3.92
CA ILE A 100 -0.39 1.01 -4.20
C ILE A 100 -0.69 2.01 -5.32
N TRP A 101 -0.30 3.26 -5.13
CA TRP A 101 -0.49 4.35 -6.08
C TRP A 101 0.70 5.32 -6.09
N LYS A 102 0.73 6.19 -7.10
CA LYS A 102 1.67 7.31 -7.16
C LYS A 102 0.98 8.58 -6.74
N ASN A 103 1.69 9.39 -5.96
CA ASN A 103 1.35 10.80 -5.89
C ASN A 103 1.98 11.44 -7.12
N ALA A 104 1.16 12.04 -7.98
CA ALA A 104 1.67 12.69 -9.18
C ALA A 104 2.12 14.10 -8.84
N GLU A 105 3.29 14.49 -9.34
CA GLU A 105 3.72 15.88 -9.38
C GLU A 105 3.97 16.25 -10.84
N SER A 106 3.30 17.29 -11.32
CA SER A 106 3.52 17.82 -12.65
C SER A 106 3.68 19.34 -12.59
N ASN A 107 4.57 19.85 -13.43
CA ASN A 107 4.63 21.28 -13.68
C ASN A 107 3.68 21.56 -14.85
N ASP A 108 2.61 22.28 -14.59
CA ASP A 108 1.80 22.91 -15.61
C ASP A 108 2.51 24.18 -16.07
N THR A 109 3.20 24.06 -17.20
CA THR A 109 3.96 25.16 -17.80
C THR A 109 3.05 26.24 -18.37
N GLU A 110 1.80 25.91 -18.72
CA GLU A 110 0.85 26.89 -19.27
C GLU A 110 0.35 27.82 -18.17
N THR A 111 0.02 27.26 -17.00
CA THR A 111 -0.44 28.05 -15.85
C THR A 111 0.69 28.50 -14.93
N ASN A 112 1.93 28.08 -15.19
CA ASN A 112 3.09 28.26 -14.31
C ASN A 112 2.84 27.76 -12.88
N GLN A 113 2.14 26.63 -12.76
CA GLN A 113 1.78 26.00 -11.49
C GLN A 113 2.39 24.60 -11.37
N LYS A 114 2.79 24.23 -10.16
CA LYS A 114 3.04 22.86 -9.75
C LYS A 114 1.73 22.24 -9.27
N MET A 115 1.29 21.19 -9.94
CA MET A 115 0.17 20.35 -9.53
C MET A 115 0.68 19.14 -8.75
N THR A 116 0.06 18.84 -7.62
CA THR A 116 0.34 17.67 -6.79
C THR A 116 -0.96 16.92 -6.53
N ILE A 117 -0.94 15.60 -6.73
CA ILE A 117 -2.08 14.72 -6.47
C ILE A 117 -1.80 13.90 -5.22
N LYS A 118 -2.73 13.96 -4.26
CA LYS A 118 -2.62 13.22 -2.99
C LYS A 118 -3.86 12.36 -2.78
N ALA A 119 -3.69 11.06 -2.55
CA ALA A 119 -4.80 10.22 -2.12
C ALA A 119 -5.34 10.73 -0.77
N LYS A 120 -6.67 10.77 -0.65
CA LYS A 120 -7.38 11.20 0.55
C LYS A 120 -8.14 10.05 1.18
N GLU A 121 -8.90 9.34 0.36
CA GLU A 121 -9.77 8.27 0.79
C GLU A 121 -9.79 7.14 -0.23
N ILE A 122 -9.85 5.91 0.25
CA ILE A 122 -10.01 4.69 -0.54
C ILE A 122 -11.30 4.01 -0.11
N VAL A 123 -12.03 3.49 -1.10
CA VAL A 123 -13.17 2.61 -0.89
C VAL A 123 -12.95 1.36 -1.72
N VAL A 124 -13.13 0.20 -1.08
CA VAL A 124 -13.08 -1.11 -1.73
C VAL A 124 -14.43 -1.75 -1.52
N PHE A 125 -15.10 -2.17 -2.59
CA PHE A 125 -16.45 -2.71 -2.51
C PHE A 125 -16.69 -3.88 -3.45
N ASP A 126 -17.70 -4.70 -3.16
CA ASP A 126 -18.20 -5.76 -4.06
C ASP A 126 -19.57 -5.38 -4.66
N ASP A 127 -20.09 -6.24 -5.54
CA ASP A 127 -21.42 -6.06 -6.15
C ASP A 127 -22.57 -6.09 -5.12
N ASP A 128 -22.35 -6.71 -3.95
CA ASP A 128 -23.31 -6.77 -2.85
C ASP A 128 -23.37 -5.45 -2.04
N GLY A 129 -22.51 -4.48 -2.37
CA GLY A 129 -22.40 -3.20 -1.67
C GLY A 129 -21.69 -3.30 -0.32
N ASN A 130 -21.01 -4.40 -0.02
CA ASN A 130 -20.11 -4.46 1.12
C ASN A 130 -18.91 -3.59 0.81
N PHE A 131 -18.52 -2.70 1.73
CA PHE A 131 -17.36 -1.86 1.50
C PHE A 131 -16.44 -1.73 2.71
N TRP A 132 -15.16 -1.64 2.41
CA TRP A 132 -14.10 -1.20 3.32
C TRP A 132 -13.66 0.20 2.89
N LYS A 133 -13.36 1.06 3.86
CA LYS A 133 -13.01 2.46 3.61
C LYS A 133 -11.91 2.93 4.55
N ASP A 134 -10.86 3.55 4.02
CA ASP A 134 -9.83 4.23 4.80
C ASP A 134 -9.69 5.67 4.31
N ASN A 135 -9.70 6.64 5.23
CA ASN A 135 -9.63 8.07 4.95
C ASN A 135 -8.33 8.72 5.45
N ASN A 136 -7.37 7.92 5.92
CA ASN A 136 -6.07 8.39 6.40
C ASN A 136 -4.99 8.06 5.37
N LEU A 137 -5.10 8.65 4.17
CA LEU A 137 -4.18 8.37 3.07
C LEU A 137 -3.18 9.49 2.78
N GLU A 138 -3.28 10.62 3.48
CA GLU A 138 -2.42 11.77 3.19
C GLU A 138 -0.94 11.44 3.35
N GLY A 139 -0.15 11.78 2.33
CA GLY A 139 1.29 11.50 2.28
C GLY A 139 1.66 10.03 2.05
N LYS A 140 0.67 9.13 1.89
CA LYS A 140 0.91 7.71 1.63
C LYS A 140 0.92 7.41 0.13
N HIS A 141 1.58 6.32 -0.21
CA HIS A 141 1.60 5.71 -1.55
C HIS A 141 1.02 4.29 -1.55
N SER A 142 0.65 3.80 -0.37
CA SER A 142 0.08 2.48 -0.22
C SER A 142 -0.75 2.39 1.05
N VAL A 143 -1.76 1.51 1.04
CA VAL A 143 -2.54 1.17 2.22
C VAL A 143 -2.91 -0.31 2.19
N ARG A 144 -2.76 -0.98 3.34
CA ARG A 144 -3.12 -2.38 3.48
C ARG A 144 -4.59 -2.51 3.84
N TYR A 145 -5.30 -3.39 3.15
CA TYR A 145 -6.61 -3.85 3.54
C TYR A 145 -6.53 -4.52 4.91
N ARG A 146 -7.10 -3.89 5.94
CA ARG A 146 -7.06 -4.37 7.32
C ARG A 146 -8.22 -3.83 8.13
N LYS A 147 -8.44 -4.39 9.31
CA LYS A 147 -9.35 -3.82 10.32
C LYS A 147 -8.92 -2.40 10.67
N ILE A 148 -9.86 -1.47 10.54
CA ILE A 148 -9.70 -0.09 11.03
C ILE A 148 -10.31 -0.04 12.44
N ALA A 149 -9.57 0.52 13.39
CA ALA A 149 -10.02 0.66 14.76
C ALA A 149 -11.27 1.56 14.83
N GLY A 150 -12.28 1.17 15.61
CA GLY A 150 -13.55 1.90 15.74
C GLY A 150 -14.63 1.50 14.73
N GLN A 151 -14.37 0.53 13.85
CA GLN A 151 -15.40 -0.12 13.05
C GLN A 151 -15.86 -1.39 13.78
N ASP A 152 -17.10 -1.40 14.25
CA ASP A 152 -17.66 -2.45 15.12
C ASP A 152 -17.75 -3.83 14.42
N SER A 153 -17.80 -3.83 13.09
CA SER A 153 -17.60 -5.00 12.25
C SER A 153 -16.14 -5.08 11.78
N LEU A 154 -15.49 -6.22 12.04
CA LEU A 154 -14.25 -6.60 11.35
C LEU A 154 -14.50 -6.50 9.84
N PRO A 155 -13.61 -5.86 9.04
CA PRO A 155 -13.69 -6.07 7.60
C PRO A 155 -13.45 -7.56 7.39
N LYS A 156 -14.48 -8.20 6.83
CA LYS A 156 -14.39 -9.58 6.39
C LYS A 156 -13.18 -9.69 5.46
N LEU A 157 -12.34 -10.70 5.66
CA LEU A 157 -11.29 -10.99 4.68
C LEU A 157 -11.92 -11.08 3.30
N LEU A 158 -11.20 -10.61 2.28
CA LEU A 158 -11.71 -10.74 0.93
C LEU A 158 -11.89 -12.22 0.58
N GLU A 159 -13.01 -12.54 -0.06
CA GLU A 159 -13.40 -13.91 -0.36
C GLU A 159 -12.72 -14.37 -1.66
N PRO A 160 -12.16 -15.59 -1.69
CA PRO A 160 -11.67 -16.20 -2.93
C PRO A 160 -12.73 -16.22 -4.02
N GLY A 161 -12.29 -16.00 -5.26
CA GLY A 161 -13.14 -16.06 -6.44
C GLY A 161 -14.16 -14.93 -6.55
N LYS A 162 -14.09 -13.91 -5.69
CA LYS A 162 -14.91 -12.71 -5.79
C LYS A 162 -14.18 -11.58 -6.50
N ASP A 163 -14.99 -10.82 -7.22
CA ASP A 163 -14.61 -9.58 -7.87
C ASP A 163 -14.88 -8.42 -6.91
N TYR A 164 -13.96 -7.46 -6.90
CA TYR A 164 -13.97 -6.29 -6.05
C TYR A 164 -13.59 -5.07 -6.88
N TYR A 165 -14.10 -3.93 -6.45
CA TYR A 165 -13.85 -2.64 -7.06
C TYR A 165 -13.13 -1.74 -6.07
N TYR A 166 -12.24 -0.92 -6.62
CA TYR A 166 -11.45 0.05 -5.89
C TYR A 166 -11.76 1.44 -6.44
N GLN A 167 -11.99 2.39 -5.55
CA GLN A 167 -12.16 3.79 -5.90
C GLN A 167 -11.37 4.67 -4.93
N VAL A 168 -10.72 5.71 -5.46
CA VAL A 168 -9.98 6.67 -4.64
C VAL A 168 -10.51 8.07 -4.84
N THR A 169 -10.77 8.74 -3.72
CA THR A 169 -10.88 10.20 -3.67
C THR A 169 -9.48 10.77 -3.44
N TYR A 170 -9.11 11.76 -4.24
CA TYR A 170 -7.82 12.44 -4.16
C TYR A 170 -7.99 13.96 -4.16
N LEU A 171 -6.93 14.63 -3.70
CA LEU A 171 -6.80 16.07 -3.70
C LEU A 171 -5.89 16.49 -4.84
N ILE A 172 -6.32 17.47 -5.60
CA ILE A 172 -5.46 18.20 -6.54
C ILE A 172 -5.04 19.48 -5.85
N VAL A 173 -3.75 19.59 -5.55
CA VAL A 173 -3.11 20.75 -4.93
C VAL A 173 -2.33 21.51 -5.99
N ARG A 174 -2.63 22.80 -6.18
CA ARG A 174 -1.89 23.67 -7.11
C ARG A 174 -1.09 24.70 -6.36
N LYS A 175 0.19 24.85 -6.70
CA LYS A 175 1.10 25.86 -6.14
C LYS A 175 1.78 26.64 -7.25
N PRO A 176 1.95 27.97 -7.17
CA PRO A 176 2.73 28.71 -8.18
C PRO A 176 4.20 28.24 -8.21
N LEU A 177 4.81 28.16 -9.40
CA LEU A 177 6.21 27.72 -9.55
C LEU A 177 7.22 28.77 -9.08
N GLN A 178 6.88 30.06 -9.16
CA GLN A 178 7.71 31.19 -8.72
C GLN A 178 6.83 32.36 -8.26
N GLY A 179 7.15 32.97 -7.12
CA GLY A 179 6.62 34.28 -6.75
C GLY A 179 6.29 34.44 -5.26
N ASN A 180 6.63 35.60 -4.72
CA ASN A 180 6.39 36.04 -3.34
C ASN A 180 4.89 36.31 -3.03
N GLN A 181 3.98 35.75 -3.84
CA GLN A 181 2.55 35.92 -3.70
C GLN A 181 2.06 34.84 -2.74
N GLN A 182 1.22 35.26 -1.78
CA GLN A 182 0.64 34.39 -0.76
C GLN A 182 0.14 33.09 -1.40
N GLU A 183 0.72 31.96 -0.96
CA GLU A 183 0.39 30.62 -1.43
C GLU A 183 -1.11 30.38 -1.25
N GLN A 184 -1.90 30.53 -2.32
CA GLN A 184 -3.27 30.06 -2.31
C GLN A 184 -3.25 28.59 -2.75
N GLU A 185 -3.21 27.69 -1.77
CA GLU A 185 -3.41 26.27 -1.99
C GLU A 185 -4.87 26.05 -2.41
N ILE A 186 -5.11 25.94 -3.72
CA ILE A 186 -6.40 25.50 -4.24
C ILE A 186 -6.41 23.99 -4.17
N SER A 187 -7.22 23.46 -3.26
CA SER A 187 -7.43 22.02 -3.08
C SER A 187 -8.84 21.67 -3.56
N THR A 188 -8.94 20.94 -4.66
CA THR A 188 -10.20 20.35 -5.13
C THR A 188 -10.22 18.86 -4.83
N ASN A 189 -11.32 18.36 -4.27
CA ASN A 189 -11.55 16.91 -4.20
C ASN A 189 -11.96 16.44 -5.60
N ASP A 190 -11.38 15.34 -6.02
CA ASP A 190 -11.75 14.62 -7.23
C ASP A 190 -11.73 13.11 -6.93
N PHE A 191 -12.25 12.28 -7.83
CA PHE A 191 -12.31 10.84 -7.66
C PHE A 191 -11.90 10.12 -8.95
N THR A 192 -11.50 8.86 -8.83
CA THR A 192 -11.22 8.03 -10.02
C THR A 192 -12.51 7.87 -10.82
N THR A 193 -12.49 8.21 -12.11
CA THR A 193 -13.71 8.34 -12.95
C THR A 193 -14.44 7.01 -13.08
N SER A 194 -13.69 5.90 -13.06
CA SER A 194 -14.22 4.54 -13.03
C SER A 194 -13.61 3.75 -11.88
N PRO A 195 -14.39 2.90 -11.18
CA PRO A 195 -13.83 1.95 -10.22
C PRO A 195 -12.89 0.97 -10.91
N ILE A 196 -11.76 0.67 -10.29
CA ILE A 196 -10.77 -0.29 -10.80
C ILE A 196 -11.16 -1.69 -10.31
N LEU A 197 -11.42 -2.59 -11.25
CA LEU A 197 -11.77 -3.99 -10.98
C LEU A 197 -10.53 -4.81 -10.61
N PHE A 198 -10.65 -5.66 -9.60
CA PHE A 198 -9.72 -6.73 -9.30
C PHE A 198 -10.43 -7.96 -8.72
N ARG A 199 -9.80 -9.12 -8.82
CA ARG A 199 -10.34 -10.40 -8.35
C ARG A 199 -9.41 -11.02 -7.34
N VAL A 200 -9.96 -11.56 -6.25
CA VAL A 200 -9.21 -12.47 -5.39
C VAL A 200 -9.22 -13.84 -6.04
N MET A 201 -8.04 -14.41 -6.21
CA MET A 201 -7.85 -15.73 -6.81
C MET A 201 -8.80 -16.79 -6.23
N ASP A 202 -9.26 -17.73 -7.06
CA ASP A 202 -10.14 -18.82 -6.63
C ASP A 202 -9.45 -19.73 -5.59
N GLU A 203 -10.24 -20.28 -4.67
CA GLU A 203 -9.72 -21.05 -3.53
C GLU A 203 -8.91 -22.28 -3.95
N ASP A 204 -9.29 -22.97 -5.02
CA ASP A 204 -8.55 -24.15 -5.48
C ASP A 204 -7.18 -23.79 -6.05
N LYS A 205 -7.10 -22.76 -6.90
CA LYS A 205 -5.82 -22.24 -7.41
C LYS A 205 -4.94 -21.68 -6.28
N ARG A 206 -5.54 -21.07 -5.24
CA ARG A 206 -4.81 -20.56 -4.08
C ARG A 206 -4.15 -21.66 -3.26
N LYS A 207 -4.78 -22.82 -3.10
CA LYS A 207 -4.23 -23.94 -2.32
C LYS A 207 -2.93 -24.47 -2.93
N ASP A 208 -2.80 -24.37 -4.25
CA ASP A 208 -1.58 -24.75 -4.96
C ASP A 208 -0.44 -23.71 -4.81
N ILE A 209 -0.78 -22.50 -4.34
CA ILE A 209 0.15 -21.39 -4.12
C ILE A 209 0.45 -21.30 -2.62
N ASN A 210 1.63 -21.80 -2.24
CA ASN A 210 2.13 -21.71 -0.88
C ASN A 210 3.47 -20.94 -0.89
N PRO A 211 3.44 -19.60 -0.70
CA PRO A 211 4.66 -18.80 -0.67
C PRO A 211 5.55 -19.13 0.53
N ASP A 212 5.03 -19.78 1.57
CA ASP A 212 5.84 -20.20 2.71
C ASP A 212 6.71 -21.41 2.35
N ASN A 213 6.30 -22.26 1.39
CA ASN A 213 7.17 -23.30 0.83
C ASN A 213 8.40 -22.72 0.11
N ALA A 214 8.33 -21.47 -0.38
CA ALA A 214 9.49 -20.79 -0.97
C ALA A 214 10.61 -20.53 0.04
N LEU A 215 10.29 -20.61 1.33
CA LEU A 215 11.20 -20.42 2.46
C LEU A 215 11.90 -21.73 2.87
N GLY A 216 11.52 -22.86 2.25
CA GLY A 216 12.03 -24.20 2.55
C GLY A 216 11.34 -24.85 3.75
N ASP A 217 11.46 -26.18 3.86
CA ASP A 217 10.74 -27.03 4.84
C ASP A 217 11.18 -26.84 6.31
N GLY A 218 11.93 -25.78 6.63
CA GLY A 218 12.44 -25.52 7.96
C GLY A 218 11.93 -24.18 8.48
N GLU A 219 11.03 -24.22 9.45
CA GLU A 219 10.69 -23.09 10.34
C GLU A 219 11.95 -22.42 10.92
N SER A 220 13.06 -23.17 11.01
CA SER A 220 14.38 -22.70 11.44
C SER A 220 15.15 -21.85 10.41
N GLN A 221 14.82 -21.90 9.11
CA GLN A 221 15.48 -21.05 8.10
C GLN A 221 14.87 -19.66 8.04
N SER A 222 13.56 -19.52 8.26
CA SER A 222 12.88 -18.22 8.28
C SER A 222 13.20 -17.40 9.53
N THR A 223 13.53 -18.03 10.66
CA THR A 223 13.81 -17.33 11.93
C THR A 223 15.06 -16.43 11.87
N ASN A 224 16.00 -16.73 10.97
CA ASN A 224 17.26 -15.98 10.85
C ASN A 224 17.26 -14.97 9.70
N MET A 225 16.26 -15.00 8.82
CA MET A 225 16.17 -14.05 7.71
C MET A 225 15.63 -12.71 8.20
N ASN A 226 16.21 -11.62 7.70
CA ASN A 226 15.59 -10.31 7.91
C ASN A 226 14.35 -10.15 7.00
N ASN A 227 13.54 -9.13 7.30
CA ASN A 227 12.29 -8.87 6.58
C ASN A 227 12.48 -8.69 5.05
N GLU A 228 13.61 -8.13 4.62
CA GLU A 228 13.88 -7.90 3.20
C GLU A 228 14.28 -9.19 2.47
N GLU A 229 15.05 -10.06 3.11
CA GLU A 229 15.40 -11.37 2.56
C GLU A 229 14.17 -12.26 2.40
N LEU A 230 13.29 -12.24 3.41
CA LEU A 230 11.99 -12.90 3.39
C LEU A 230 11.13 -12.38 2.22
N ALA A 231 11.00 -11.07 2.09
CA ALA A 231 10.25 -10.46 1.00
C ALA A 231 10.85 -10.81 -0.36
N ARG A 232 12.18 -10.78 -0.51
CA ARG A 232 12.85 -11.16 -1.77
C ARG A 232 12.55 -12.60 -2.17
N LYS A 233 12.52 -13.55 -1.22
CA LYS A 233 12.14 -14.94 -1.46
C LYS A 233 10.69 -15.09 -1.92
N LYS A 234 9.77 -14.36 -1.29
CA LYS A 234 8.36 -14.32 -1.71
C LYS A 234 8.19 -13.70 -3.10
N VAL A 235 8.91 -12.61 -3.39
CA VAL A 235 8.92 -11.98 -4.72
C VAL A 235 9.42 -12.93 -5.79
N GLU A 236 10.50 -13.67 -5.52
CA GLU A 236 11.00 -14.72 -6.41
C GLU A 236 9.92 -15.77 -6.69
N TYR A 237 9.26 -16.28 -5.64
CA TYR A 237 8.21 -17.27 -5.77
C TYR A 237 7.01 -16.75 -6.58
N PHE A 238 6.50 -15.58 -6.23
CA PHE A 238 5.36 -14.97 -6.92
C PHE A 238 5.70 -14.65 -8.38
N ALA A 239 6.89 -14.12 -8.66
CA ALA A 239 7.35 -13.87 -10.03
C ALA A 239 7.44 -15.18 -10.86
N ASN A 240 7.90 -16.28 -10.26
CA ASN A 240 7.98 -17.58 -10.94
C ASN A 240 6.60 -18.19 -11.22
N ASN A 241 5.60 -17.85 -10.41
CA ASN A 241 4.21 -18.31 -10.56
C ASN A 241 3.33 -17.32 -11.35
N ASN A 242 3.92 -16.31 -12.00
CA ASN A 242 3.21 -15.25 -12.73
C ASN A 242 2.23 -14.43 -11.86
N LEU A 243 2.48 -14.34 -10.56
CA LEU A 243 1.70 -13.57 -9.58
C LEU A 243 2.31 -12.19 -9.40
N VAL A 244 2.27 -11.39 -10.48
CA VAL A 244 2.95 -10.09 -10.55
C VAL A 244 2.41 -9.13 -9.49
N ALA A 245 1.10 -9.12 -9.27
CA ALA A 245 0.45 -8.31 -8.25
C ALA A 245 0.99 -8.58 -6.84
N ASP A 246 1.02 -9.86 -6.41
CA ASP A 246 1.53 -10.25 -5.09
C ASP A 246 3.02 -9.94 -4.94
N ALA A 247 3.83 -10.15 -6.00
CA ALA A 247 5.25 -9.78 -5.98
C ALA A 247 5.45 -8.27 -5.71
N ILE A 248 4.65 -7.40 -6.31
CA ILE A 248 4.75 -5.95 -6.06
C ILE A 248 4.32 -5.62 -4.64
N GLN A 249 3.27 -6.26 -4.12
CA GLN A 249 2.85 -6.03 -2.75
C GLN A 249 3.96 -6.37 -1.76
N GLU A 250 4.74 -7.42 -2.01
CA GLU A 250 5.89 -7.77 -1.17
C GLU A 250 7.04 -6.75 -1.27
N ILE A 251 7.31 -6.19 -2.45
CA ILE A 251 8.30 -5.09 -2.61
C ILE A 251 7.92 -3.89 -1.72
N PHE A 252 6.63 -3.53 -1.69
CA PHE A 252 6.13 -2.39 -0.92
C PHE A 252 5.80 -2.72 0.53
N SER A 253 5.87 -3.99 0.96
CA SER A 253 5.56 -4.42 2.34
C SER A 253 6.76 -4.31 3.28
N VAL A 254 7.99 -4.23 2.74
CA VAL A 254 9.22 -4.25 3.54
C VAL A 254 9.33 -3.00 4.40
N GLN A 255 9.38 -3.20 5.72
CA GLN A 255 9.67 -2.15 6.68
C GLN A 255 11.17 -1.90 6.74
N ASN A 256 11.57 -0.62 6.73
CA ASN A 256 12.98 -0.19 6.74
C ASN A 256 13.79 -0.84 5.60
N PRO A 257 13.40 -0.62 4.32
CA PRO A 257 14.09 -1.21 3.17
C PRO A 257 15.55 -0.75 3.10
N SER A 258 16.41 -1.60 2.56
CA SER A 258 17.78 -1.23 2.17
C SER A 258 17.78 -0.10 1.13
N ASP A 259 18.91 0.59 0.99
CA ASP A 259 19.09 1.64 -0.03
C ASP A 259 18.78 1.15 -1.45
N GLU A 260 19.07 -0.12 -1.74
CA GLU A 260 18.77 -0.73 -3.04
C GLU A 260 17.25 -0.83 -3.27
N LEU A 261 16.53 -1.41 -2.30
CA LEU A 261 15.08 -1.57 -2.38
C LEU A 261 14.37 -0.22 -2.35
N GLU A 262 14.81 0.69 -1.49
CA GLU A 262 14.27 2.05 -1.43
C GLU A 262 14.45 2.78 -2.76
N SER A 263 15.62 2.63 -3.41
CA SER A 263 15.89 3.18 -4.73
C SER A 263 14.99 2.58 -5.81
N LEU A 264 14.70 1.28 -5.74
CA LEU A 264 13.74 0.62 -6.63
C LEU A 264 12.33 1.20 -6.43
N VAL A 265 11.83 1.23 -5.19
CA VAL A 265 10.51 1.79 -4.85
C VAL A 265 10.38 3.23 -5.32
N LYS A 266 11.39 4.07 -5.07
CA LYS A 266 11.44 5.46 -5.57
C LYS A 266 11.36 5.51 -7.10
N ARG A 267 12.03 4.61 -7.82
CA ARG A 267 11.97 4.56 -9.29
C ARG A 267 10.59 4.18 -9.80
N ILE A 268 9.94 3.21 -9.14
CA ILE A 268 8.55 2.81 -9.44
C ILE A 268 7.62 4.01 -9.25
N LEU A 269 7.71 4.69 -8.10
CA LEU A 269 6.87 5.83 -7.76
C LEU A 269 7.12 7.06 -8.65
N LYS A 270 8.33 7.23 -9.19
CA LYS A 270 8.70 8.34 -10.10
C LYS A 270 8.50 8.02 -11.58
N ASN A 271 8.20 6.77 -11.94
CA ASN A 271 8.01 6.39 -13.33
C ASN A 271 6.82 7.15 -13.94
N ARG A 272 6.97 7.63 -15.18
CA ARG A 272 5.99 8.52 -15.85
C ARG A 272 4.66 7.85 -16.16
N SER A 273 4.68 6.55 -16.45
CA SER A 273 3.46 5.77 -16.68
C SER A 273 2.92 5.19 -15.37
N CYS A 274 1.62 4.92 -15.26
CA CYS A 274 1.06 4.17 -14.11
C CYS A 274 1.38 2.68 -14.16
N THR A 275 2.45 2.32 -14.86
CA THR A 275 2.78 0.94 -15.13
C THR A 275 4.12 0.63 -14.53
N LEU A 276 4.41 -0.67 -14.49
CA LEU A 276 5.64 -1.17 -13.92
C LEU A 276 6.82 -1.01 -14.89
N ASN A 277 6.58 -0.69 -16.16
CA ASN A 277 7.66 -0.51 -17.13
C ASN A 277 8.45 0.76 -16.80
N LEU A 278 9.64 0.59 -16.22
CA LEU A 278 10.53 1.71 -15.94
C LEU A 278 11.14 2.18 -17.26
N GLU A 279 10.95 3.45 -17.59
CA GLU A 279 11.72 4.10 -18.65
C GLU A 279 13.18 4.14 -18.20
N ASN A 280 14.10 3.72 -19.09
CA ASN A 280 15.55 3.77 -18.86
C ASN A 280 16.08 5.19 -18.97
#